data_AF-A0A7G3UNY8-F1
#
_entry.id   AF-A0A7G3UNY8-F1
#
_cell.length_a   1.000
_cell.length_b   1.000
_cell.length_c   1.000
_cell.angle_alpha   90.00
_cell.angle_beta   90.00
_cell.angle_gamma   90.00
#
_symmetry.space_group_name_H-M   'P 1'
#
loop_
_entity.id
_entity.type
_entity.pdbx_description
1 polymer ?
#
loop_
_entity_poly.entity_id
_entity_poly.type
_entity_poly.pdbx_seq_one_letter_code
_entity_poly.pdbx_strand_id
1 'polypeptide(L)'
;MDQALSFVYVVGHERAYELAPSRLVDPGWHAFMLHTQEYADWCESTFGFFVHHAPNSKIRTQHLMTAVTGRIRAAGFVVEERLWGAAADCNPPTCCGDGPCC
;
A
#
# COMPACT_ATOMS: atom_id res chain seq x y z
N MET A 1 3.02 13.16 0.19
CA MET A 1 3.96 12.05 -0.01
C MET A 1 4.23 11.33 1.31
N ASP A 2 3.17 10.88 1.99
CA ASP A 2 3.28 10.22 3.30
C ASP A 2 2.55 8.87 3.28
N GLN A 3 1.38 8.81 2.62
CA GLN A 3 0.51 7.63 2.62
C GLN A 3 1.15 6.37 2.01
N ALA A 4 1.99 6.51 0.98
CA ALA A 4 2.67 5.37 0.38
C ALA A 4 3.76 4.81 1.30
N LEU A 5 4.57 5.67 1.91
CA LEU A 5 5.60 5.24 2.87
C LEU A 5 4.97 4.63 4.13
N SER A 6 3.91 5.25 4.67
CA SER A 6 3.20 4.70 5.82
C SER A 6 2.56 3.34 5.50
N PHE A 7 2.06 3.16 4.27
CA PHE A 7 1.55 1.87 3.82
C PHE A 7 2.66 0.79 3.79
N VAL A 8 3.78 1.07 3.12
CA VAL A 8 4.91 0.11 3.04
C VAL A 8 5.47 -0.18 4.43
N TYR A 9 5.52 0.82 5.30
CA TYR A 9 5.90 0.64 6.69
C TYR A 9 5.01 -0.38 7.41
N VAL A 10 3.68 -0.23 7.34
CA VAL A 10 2.73 -1.18 7.94
C VAL A 10 2.90 -2.58 7.36
N VAL A 11 2.99 -2.70 6.02
CA VAL A 11 3.17 -4.00 5.35
C VAL A 11 4.46 -4.68 5.81
N GLY A 12 5.58 -3.95 5.86
CA GLY A 12 6.87 -4.47 6.28
C GLY A 12 6.90 -4.84 7.76
N HIS A 13 6.47 -3.92 8.64
CA HIS A 13 6.54 -4.10 10.09
C HIS A 13 5.63 -5.23 10.60
N GLU A 14 4.44 -5.36 10.02
CA GLU A 14 3.46 -6.38 10.42
C GLU A 14 3.54 -7.66 9.57
N ARG A 15 4.39 -7.67 8.53
CA ARG A 15 4.47 -8.74 7.52
C ARG A 15 3.12 -9.02 6.85
N ALA A 16 2.30 -7.97 6.68
CA ALA A 16 0.92 -8.03 6.20
C ALA A 16 0.84 -7.92 4.66
N TYR A 17 1.46 -8.86 3.95
CA TYR A 17 1.54 -8.88 2.47
C TYR A 17 0.20 -9.17 1.77
N GLU A 18 -0.85 -9.45 2.53
CA GLU A 18 -2.23 -9.55 2.03
C GLU A 18 -2.91 -8.19 1.84
N LEU A 19 -2.34 -7.12 2.40
CA LEU A 19 -2.86 -5.76 2.26
C LEU A 19 -2.54 -5.18 0.88
N ALA A 20 -3.39 -4.27 0.42
CA ALA A 20 -3.18 -3.55 -0.83
C ALA A 20 -3.36 -2.04 -0.59
N PRO A 21 -2.58 -1.18 -1.27
CA PRO A 21 -2.79 0.25 -1.23
C PRO A 21 -4.03 0.61 -2.07
N SER A 22 -4.54 1.83 -1.87
CA SER A 22 -5.60 2.37 -2.71
C SER A 22 -5.05 2.69 -4.11
N ARG A 23 -5.92 2.86 -5.10
CA ARG A 23 -5.52 3.29 -6.44
C ARG A 23 -4.74 4.62 -6.45
N LEU A 24 -5.00 5.51 -5.50
CA LEU A 24 -4.33 6.82 -5.42
C LEU A 24 -2.99 6.74 -4.67
N VAL A 25 -2.82 5.77 -3.77
CA VAL A 25 -1.60 5.57 -2.99
C VAL A 25 -0.60 4.67 -3.73
N ASP A 26 -1.10 3.70 -4.49
CA ASP A 26 -0.32 2.71 -5.25
C ASP A 26 0.76 3.34 -6.17
N PRO A 27 0.50 4.42 -6.94
CA PRO A 27 1.54 5.05 -7.75
C PRO A 27 2.69 5.63 -6.91
N GLY A 28 2.43 6.01 -5.66
CA GLY A 28 3.47 6.49 -4.75
C GLY A 28 4.43 5.39 -4.33
N TRP A 29 3.94 4.17 -4.09
CA TRP A 29 4.81 3.04 -3.81
C TRP A 29 5.61 2.63 -5.04
N HIS A 30 4.97 2.60 -6.22
CA HIS A 30 5.68 2.37 -7.49
C HIS A 30 6.80 3.37 -7.72
N ALA A 31 6.53 4.67 -7.55
CA ALA A 31 7.54 5.70 -7.69
C ALA A 31 8.71 5.48 -6.71
N PHE A 32 8.42 5.16 -5.45
CA PHE A 32 9.47 4.92 -4.46
C PHE A 32 10.32 3.69 -4.82
N MET A 33 9.70 2.58 -5.25
CA MET A 33 10.43 1.38 -5.67
C MET A 33 11.35 1.58 -6.87
N LEU A 34 11.03 2.53 -7.76
CA LEU A 34 11.87 2.85 -8.92
C LEU A 34 13.19 3.52 -8.52
N HIS A 35 13.26 4.13 -7.34
CA HIS A 35 14.51 4.57 -6.71
C HIS A 35 15.16 3.37 -6.02
N THR A 36 15.68 2.45 -6.83
CA THR A 36 15.97 1.07 -6.41
C THR A 36 17.00 0.97 -5.29
N GLN A 37 18.03 1.82 -5.30
CA GLN A 37 19.04 1.84 -4.24
C GLN A 37 18.44 2.34 -2.93
N GLU A 38 17.76 3.49 -2.96
CA GLU A 38 17.14 4.11 -1.79
C GLU A 38 16.03 3.22 -1.20
N TYR A 39 15.24 2.56 -2.05
CA TYR A 39 14.21 1.63 -1.61
C TYR A 39 14.81 0.40 -0.93
N ALA A 40 15.87 -0.18 -1.50
CA ALA A 40 16.54 -1.34 -0.92
C ALA A 40 17.18 -0.99 0.44
N ASP A 41 17.91 0.12 0.50
CA ASP A 41 18.58 0.58 1.73
C ASP A 41 17.56 0.95 2.81
N TRP A 42 16.46 1.58 2.44
CA TRP A 42 15.38 1.89 3.37
C TRP A 42 14.70 0.62 3.91
N CYS A 43 14.43 -0.36 3.05
CA CYS A 43 13.86 -1.63 3.49
C CYS A 43 14.80 -2.39 4.44
N GLU A 44 16.09 -2.47 4.10
CA GLU A 44 17.08 -3.15 4.94
C GLU A 44 17.24 -2.44 6.29
N SER A 45 17.37 -1.10 6.30
CA SER A 45 17.53 -0.34 7.54
C SER A 45 16.26 -0.30 8.41
N THR A 46 15.07 -0.34 7.81
CA THR A 46 13.79 -0.25 8.55
C THR A 46 13.29 -1.61 9.00
N PHE A 47 13.48 -2.66 8.21
CA PHE A 47 12.88 -3.98 8.45
C PHE A 47 13.91 -5.13 8.55
N GLY A 48 15.14 -4.93 8.06
CA GLY A 48 16.15 -6.00 7.92
C GLY A 48 15.85 -6.98 6.79
N PHE A 49 14.97 -6.61 5.85
CA PHE A 49 14.68 -7.37 4.64
C PHE A 49 13.98 -6.50 3.59
N PHE A 50 14.00 -6.94 2.33
CA PHE A 50 13.35 -6.26 1.22
C PHE A 50 11.83 -6.51 1.19
N VAL A 51 11.02 -5.45 1.18
CA VAL A 51 9.56 -5.56 1.01
C VAL A 51 9.24 -5.67 -0.48
N HIS A 52 8.95 -6.89 -0.93
CA HIS A 52 8.63 -7.15 -2.34
C HIS A 52 7.22 -6.69 -2.70
N HIS A 53 7.10 -5.98 -3.83
CA HIS A 53 5.81 -5.73 -4.46
C HIS A 53 5.43 -6.89 -5.39
N ALA A 54 4.21 -7.40 -5.24
CA ALA A 54 3.66 -8.47 -6.06
C ALA A 54 2.39 -7.96 -6.77
N PRO A 55 2.49 -7.56 -8.06
CA PRO A 55 1.36 -7.04 -8.81
C PRO A 55 0.19 -8.04 -8.82
N ASN A 56 -1.03 -7.56 -8.58
CA ASN A 56 -2.30 -8.30 -8.74
C ASN A 56 -2.45 -9.61 -7.96
N SER A 57 -1.63 -9.86 -6.93
CA SER A 57 -1.76 -11.09 -6.15
C SER A 57 -2.94 -11.08 -5.17
N LYS A 58 -3.65 -9.94 -5.02
CA LYS A 58 -4.73 -9.74 -4.05
C LYS A 58 -5.89 -8.93 -4.63
N ILE A 59 -7.12 -9.36 -4.33
CA ILE A 59 -8.33 -8.57 -4.60
C ILE A 59 -8.33 -7.36 -3.66
N ARG A 60 -8.37 -6.14 -4.20
CA ARG A 60 -8.62 -4.93 -3.40
C ARG A 60 -10.07 -4.95 -2.92
N THR A 61 -10.29 -5.32 -1.66
CA THR A 61 -11.61 -5.27 -1.03
C THR A 61 -11.71 -4.10 -0.07
N GLN A 62 -12.91 -3.56 0.12
CA GLN A 62 -13.15 -2.47 1.06
C GLN A 62 -12.74 -2.82 2.50
N HIS A 63 -12.90 -4.08 2.89
CA HIS A 63 -12.45 -4.56 4.20
C HIS A 63 -10.93 -4.43 4.36
N LEU A 64 -10.16 -4.79 3.32
CA LEU A 64 -8.70 -4.64 3.35
C LEU A 64 -8.28 -3.18 3.40
N MET A 65 -8.93 -2.30 2.63
CA MET A 65 -8.65 -0.86 2.63
C MET A 65 -8.95 -0.20 3.99
N THR A 66 -10.07 -0.57 4.60
CA THR A 66 -10.44 -0.11 5.96
C THR A 66 -9.45 -0.64 7.01
N ALA A 67 -9.01 -1.89 6.87
CA ALA A 67 -8.00 -2.46 7.74
C ALA A 67 -6.65 -1.73 7.61
N VAL A 68 -6.26 -1.30 6.42
CA VAL A 68 -5.01 -0.56 6.18
C VAL A 68 -5.02 0.79 6.90
N THR A 69 -6.06 1.61 6.73
CA THR A 69 -6.12 2.94 7.38
C THR A 69 -6.14 2.84 8.90
N GLY A 70 -6.80 1.82 9.46
CA GLY A 70 -6.75 1.52 10.89
C GLY A 70 -5.35 1.18 11.39
N ARG A 71 -4.61 0.35 10.65
CA ARG A 71 -3.22 -0.02 10.97
C ARG A 71 -2.25 1.16 10.84
N ILE A 72 -2.40 1.98 9.80
CA ILE A 72 -1.59 3.20 9.61
C ILE A 72 -1.77 4.16 10.81
N ARG A 73 -3.00 4.34 11.29
CA ARG A 73 -3.27 5.12 12.51
C ARG A 73 -2.66 4.51 13.77
N ALA A 74 -2.79 3.19 13.93
CA ALA A 74 -2.24 2.48 15.07
C ALA A 74 -0.70 2.56 15.12
N ALA A 75 -0.05 2.62 13.95
CA ALA A 75 1.38 2.87 13.82
C ALA A 75 1.79 4.34 14.06
N GLY A 76 0.83 5.25 14.34
CA GLY A 76 1.08 6.64 14.69
C GLY A 76 1.16 7.60 13.49
N PHE A 77 0.89 7.14 12.27
CA PHE A 77 0.89 7.98 11.08
C PHE A 77 -0.47 8.65 10.86
N VAL A 78 -0.44 9.82 10.23
CA VAL A 78 -1.65 10.54 9.84
C VAL A 78 -2.21 9.91 8.55
N VAL A 79 -3.49 9.56 8.57
CA VAL A 79 -4.20 9.07 7.37
C VAL A 79 -4.85 10.23 6.64
N GLU A 80 -4.51 10.39 5.37
CA GLU A 80 -5.22 11.30 4.47
C GLU A 80 -6.37 10.56 3.77
N GLU A 81 -7.56 10.63 4.36
CA GLU A 81 -8.76 9.87 3.94
C GLU A 81 -9.09 9.99 2.45
N ARG A 82 -8.85 11.17 1.87
CA ARG A 82 -9.08 11.44 0.43
C ARG A 82 -8.25 10.54 -0.48
N LEU A 83 -7.10 10.07 -0.02
CA LEU A 83 -6.23 9.18 -0.78
C LEU A 83 -6.60 7.71 -0.60
N TRP A 84 -7.37 7.36 0.44
CA TRP A 84 -7.79 5.98 0.70
C TRP A 84 -9.20 5.66 0.18
N GLY A 85 -9.96 6.69 -0.23
CA GLY A 85 -11.27 6.57 -0.89
C GLY A 85 -12.39 6.20 0.08
N ALA A 86 -13.63 6.28 -0.39
CA ALA A 86 -14.80 5.79 0.34
C ALA A 86 -15.25 4.40 -0.16
N ALA A 87 -16.01 3.70 0.68
CA ALA A 87 -17.00 2.64 0.35
C ALA A 87 -17.27 2.36 -1.15
N ALA A 88 -17.72 3.42 -1.81
CA ALA A 88 -18.34 3.43 -3.13
C ALA A 88 -17.33 3.55 -4.30
N ASP A 89 -16.07 3.91 -4.03
CA ASP A 89 -15.04 4.07 -5.07
C ASP A 89 -14.44 2.73 -5.53
N CYS A 90 -14.87 1.64 -4.91
CA CYS A 90 -14.53 0.26 -5.25
C CYS A 90 -15.67 -0.43 -6.03
N ASN A 91 -16.14 0.14 -7.13
CA ASN A 91 -17.15 -0.49 -8.00
C ASN A 91 -16.47 -1.25 -9.16
N PRO A 92 -16.71 -2.54 -9.42
CA PRO A 92 -16.09 -3.24 -10.56
C PRO A 92 -16.27 -2.46 -11.87
N PRO A 93 -15.22 -2.26 -12.70
CA PRO A 93 -13.85 -2.81 -12.61
C PRO A 93 -12.83 -1.89 -11.92
N THR A 94 -13.26 -0.83 -11.23
CA THR A 94 -12.38 0.23 -10.70
C THR A 94 -11.41 -0.19 -9.59
N CYS A 95 -11.55 -1.41 -9.06
CA CYS A 95 -10.65 -1.99 -8.06
C CYS A 95 -9.35 -2.59 -8.64
N CYS A 96 -9.27 -2.77 -9.96
CA CYS A 96 -8.13 -3.39 -10.62
C CYS A 96 -7.06 -2.31 -10.90
N GLY A 97 -5.88 -2.47 -10.30
CA GLY A 97 -4.67 -1.71 -10.62
C GLY A 97 -3.88 -2.39 -11.73
N ASP A 98 -2.56 -2.20 -11.76
CA ASP A 98 -1.61 -2.51 -12.84
C ASP A 98 -1.50 -4.00 -13.27
N GLY A 99 -2.61 -4.71 -13.52
CA GLY A 99 -2.55 -5.87 -14.39
C GLY A 99 -3.87 -6.57 -14.64
N PRO A 100 -3.80 -7.84 -15.10
CA PRO A 100 -4.71 -8.37 -16.10
C PRO A 100 -6.06 -8.84 -15.55
N CYS A 101 -6.47 -8.36 -14.37
CA CYS A 101 -7.73 -8.73 -13.74
C CYS A 101 -8.90 -7.94 -14.36
N CYS A 102 -9.10 -8.15 -15.67
CA CYS A 102 -10.30 -7.86 -16.44
C CYS A 102 -10.55 -9.08 -17.33
#